data_AF-A0A356KD72-F1
#
_entry.id   AF-A0A356KD72-F1
#
_cell.length_a   1.000
_cell.length_b   1.000
_cell.length_c   1.000
_cell.angle_alpha   90.00
_cell.angle_beta   90.00
_cell.angle_gamma   90.00
#
_symmetry.space_group_name_H-M   'P 1'
#
loop_
_entity.id
_entity.type
_entity.pdbx_description
1 polymer ?
#
loop_
_entity_poly.entity_id
_entity_poly.type
_entity_poly.pdbx_seq_one_letter_code
_entity_poly.pdbx_strand_id
1 'polypeptide(L)'
;MLRAFGAERAPGPAELDAPLPSALPSQIEATLAAEVDPDQAALFARRFRSVAALLAGMSQPEARLLEVALYRRGAQILAEPAPHALRIRALVDYVWSQAAVVQHRRPEAPTLEALAERLAAREVAPGLHHGTIEGISREGPVHLNVLRARAPRLRCLDARGPESLLELARAHGALAAISGGFFLYSEPDIEPPSRRTDPVGALVSEGQVLGPPVFARATLCQRRDGSLAIEQRGMAGVELSFSGGRRVVVGQDAQLVNRAQARVAQGQGPALAVVGSRVSARGEGALPVPLAGFVLRLRAGPLPAVGEEVRYRLPDEPAQAMAGGPFLLGEGALDLEREEFAGSAPPLTFSQDETFDRNLLPRMAVGLRADGELIALAVDGRNAERAPGLTLRGTARVLRALGCVSAMNLDGGSSKRMLVAGRGVDLPST
;
A
#
# COMPACT_ATOMS: atom_id res chain seq x y z
N MET A 1 -23.06 8.58 -4.82
CA MET A 1 -22.64 7.27 -4.28
C MET A 1 -22.53 6.21 -5.38
N LEU A 2 -23.56 5.96 -6.19
CA LEU A 2 -23.52 4.95 -7.27
C LEU A 2 -22.64 5.33 -8.48
N ARG A 3 -22.51 6.62 -8.80
CA ARG A 3 -21.56 7.11 -9.85
C ARG A 3 -20.09 6.90 -9.49
N ALA A 4 -19.78 6.52 -8.25
CA ALA A 4 -18.42 6.17 -7.85
C ALA A 4 -17.95 4.83 -8.43
N PHE A 5 -18.85 4.05 -9.03
CA PHE A 5 -18.65 2.65 -9.38
C PHE A 5 -18.77 2.35 -10.88
N GLY A 6 -18.41 3.32 -11.73
CA GLY A 6 -18.44 3.15 -13.18
C GLY A 6 -19.11 4.33 -13.87
N ALA A 7 -18.58 4.73 -15.02
CA ALA A 7 -19.17 5.73 -15.90
C ALA A 7 -20.65 5.39 -16.18
N GLU A 8 -21.51 6.41 -16.24
CA GLU A 8 -22.94 6.48 -16.66
C GLU A 8 -23.94 5.34 -16.35
N ARG A 9 -23.54 4.18 -15.82
CA ARG A 9 -24.34 2.97 -15.59
C ARG A 9 -24.72 2.75 -14.12
N ALA A 10 -24.92 3.85 -13.39
CA ALA A 10 -25.45 3.78 -12.04
C ALA A 10 -26.94 3.36 -12.10
N PRO A 11 -27.39 2.40 -11.27
CA PRO A 11 -28.79 2.00 -11.25
C PRO A 11 -29.70 3.21 -10.96
N GLY A 12 -30.75 3.39 -11.76
CA GLY A 12 -31.69 4.51 -11.67
C GLY A 12 -32.67 4.39 -10.49
N PRO A 13 -33.48 5.42 -10.18
CA PRO A 13 -34.41 5.39 -9.03
C PRO A 13 -35.44 4.25 -9.07
N ALA A 14 -35.91 3.86 -10.26
CA ALA A 14 -36.85 2.74 -10.46
C ALA A 14 -36.26 1.37 -10.09
N GLU A 15 -34.95 1.28 -9.90
CA GLU A 15 -34.23 0.05 -9.57
C GLU A 15 -34.04 -0.16 -8.06
N LEU A 16 -34.38 0.83 -7.23
CA LEU A 16 -34.16 0.76 -5.78
C LEU A 16 -35.09 -0.25 -5.08
N ASP A 17 -36.29 -0.44 -5.60
CA ASP A 17 -37.32 -1.32 -5.01
C ASP A 17 -37.33 -2.74 -5.61
N ALA A 18 -36.54 -3.00 -6.65
CA ALA A 18 -36.51 -4.33 -7.24
C ALA A 18 -35.84 -5.36 -6.31
N PRO A 19 -36.22 -6.65 -6.41
CA PRO A 19 -35.59 -7.73 -5.66
C PRO A 19 -34.08 -7.77 -5.92
N LEU A 20 -33.30 -7.92 -4.85
CA LEU A 20 -31.85 -8.10 -4.96
C LEU A 20 -31.50 -9.54 -5.31
N PRO A 21 -30.42 -9.80 -6.07
CA PRO A 21 -29.98 -11.14 -6.41
C PRO A 21 -29.49 -11.89 -5.15
N SER A 22 -30.40 -12.62 -4.49
CA SER A 22 -30.13 -13.32 -3.22
C SER A 22 -29.06 -14.42 -3.34
N ALA A 23 -28.87 -14.98 -4.54
CA ALA A 23 -27.83 -15.98 -4.82
C ALA A 23 -26.42 -15.38 -5.00
N LEU A 24 -26.29 -14.07 -5.08
CA LEU A 24 -25.02 -13.39 -5.39
C LEU A 24 -23.87 -13.74 -4.43
N PRO A 25 -24.05 -13.81 -3.09
CA PRO A 25 -22.96 -14.16 -2.20
C PRO A 25 -22.34 -15.55 -2.49
N SER A 26 -23.16 -16.53 -2.87
CA SER A 26 -22.68 -17.86 -3.24
C SER A 26 -22.01 -17.87 -4.62
N GLN A 27 -22.52 -17.07 -5.55
CA GLN A 27 -21.89 -16.88 -6.86
C GLN A 27 -20.51 -16.22 -6.74
N ILE A 28 -20.35 -15.22 -5.88
CA ILE A 28 -19.05 -14.58 -5.60
C ILE A 28 -18.03 -15.63 -5.18
N GLU A 29 -18.35 -16.46 -4.20
CA GLU A 29 -17.42 -17.47 -3.70
C GLU A 29 -16.98 -18.44 -4.81
N ALA A 30 -17.92 -18.95 -5.60
CA ALA A 30 -17.65 -19.86 -6.71
C ALA A 30 -16.84 -19.21 -7.85
N THR A 31 -17.19 -17.98 -8.23
CA THR A 31 -16.46 -17.24 -9.28
C THR A 31 -15.04 -16.90 -8.84
N LEU A 32 -14.86 -16.43 -7.60
CA LEU A 32 -13.54 -16.04 -7.10
C LEU A 32 -12.61 -17.24 -6.88
N ALA A 33 -13.15 -18.42 -6.55
CA ALA A 33 -12.36 -19.65 -6.40
C ALA A 33 -11.68 -20.10 -7.71
N ALA A 34 -12.10 -19.57 -8.87
CA ALA A 34 -11.42 -19.79 -10.15
C ALA A 34 -10.27 -18.81 -10.41
N GLU A 35 -10.15 -17.73 -9.64
CA GLU A 35 -9.17 -16.65 -9.86
C GLU A 35 -8.12 -16.53 -8.76
N VAL A 36 -8.51 -16.84 -7.52
CA VAL A 36 -7.66 -16.73 -6.34
C VAL A 36 -7.74 -18.01 -5.52
N ASP A 37 -6.84 -18.15 -4.56
CA ASP A 37 -6.85 -19.27 -3.63
C ASP A 37 -8.22 -19.43 -2.93
N PRO A 38 -8.73 -20.66 -2.72
CA PRO A 38 -10.05 -20.91 -2.13
C PRO A 38 -10.29 -20.20 -0.79
N ASP A 39 -9.28 -20.09 0.08
CA ASP A 39 -9.42 -19.41 1.37
C ASP A 39 -9.63 -17.91 1.18
N GLN A 40 -9.00 -17.32 0.16
CA GLN A 40 -9.21 -15.91 -0.21
C GLN A 40 -10.59 -15.69 -0.80
N ALA A 41 -11.06 -16.59 -1.67
CA ALA A 41 -12.41 -16.52 -2.23
C ALA A 41 -13.48 -16.57 -1.11
N ALA A 42 -13.36 -17.52 -0.18
CA ALA A 42 -14.24 -17.65 0.97
C ALA A 42 -14.17 -16.42 1.90
N LEU A 43 -12.98 -15.84 2.10
CA LEU A 43 -12.80 -14.59 2.84
C LEU A 43 -13.57 -13.43 2.21
N PHE A 44 -13.47 -13.23 0.90
CA PHE A 44 -14.17 -12.14 0.21
C PHE A 44 -15.69 -12.32 0.24
N ALA A 45 -16.19 -13.54 0.02
CA ALA A 45 -17.61 -13.85 0.13
C ALA A 45 -18.14 -13.61 1.55
N ARG A 46 -17.38 -14.00 2.58
CA ARG A 46 -17.73 -13.71 3.99
C ARG A 46 -17.80 -12.21 4.27
N ARG A 47 -16.85 -11.42 3.77
CA ARG A 47 -16.87 -9.95 3.93
C ARG A 47 -18.09 -9.34 3.26
N PHE A 48 -18.44 -9.79 2.04
CA PHE A 48 -19.65 -9.35 1.36
C PHE A 48 -20.90 -9.59 2.22
N ARG A 49 -21.06 -10.81 2.75
CA ARG A 49 -22.17 -11.18 3.65
C ARG A 49 -22.18 -10.32 4.92
N SER A 50 -21.02 -10.04 5.50
CA SER A 50 -20.89 -9.19 6.69
C SER A 50 -21.34 -7.76 6.43
N VAL A 51 -21.04 -7.19 5.26
CA VAL A 51 -21.49 -5.84 4.90
C VAL A 51 -22.99 -5.83 4.64
N ALA A 52 -23.53 -6.83 3.95
CA ALA A 52 -24.98 -6.95 3.78
C ALA A 52 -25.72 -7.02 5.12
N ALA A 53 -25.21 -7.80 6.08
CA ALA A 53 -25.76 -7.88 7.43
C ALA A 53 -25.67 -6.55 8.20
N LEU A 54 -24.56 -5.81 8.06
CA LEU A 54 -24.41 -4.47 8.63
C LEU A 54 -25.50 -3.53 8.11
N LEU A 55 -25.72 -3.50 6.79
CA LEU A 55 -26.71 -2.64 6.16
C LEU A 55 -28.14 -3.00 6.58
N ALA A 56 -28.45 -4.28 6.76
CA ALA A 56 -29.77 -4.72 7.24
C ALA A 56 -30.09 -4.20 8.65
N GLY A 57 -29.08 -3.92 9.47
CA GLY A 57 -29.23 -3.32 10.80
C GLY A 57 -29.31 -1.78 10.82
N MET A 58 -29.16 -1.11 9.67
CA MET A 58 -29.14 0.35 9.58
C MET A 58 -30.53 0.94 9.27
N SER A 59 -30.74 2.20 9.65
CA SER A 59 -31.96 2.94 9.33
C SER A 59 -32.07 3.28 7.84
N GLN A 60 -33.31 3.33 7.34
CA GLN A 60 -33.64 3.71 5.97
C GLN A 60 -33.75 5.24 5.82
N PRO A 61 -33.54 5.83 4.61
CA PRO A 61 -33.37 5.17 3.29
C PRO A 61 -31.93 4.87 2.84
N GLU A 62 -30.90 5.38 3.52
CA GLU A 62 -29.50 5.27 3.08
C GLU A 62 -29.00 3.82 3.06
N ALA A 63 -29.45 3.01 4.02
CA ALA A 63 -29.14 1.59 4.09
C ALA A 63 -29.56 0.85 2.82
N ARG A 64 -30.78 1.09 2.32
CA ARG A 64 -31.28 0.48 1.08
C ARG A 64 -30.47 0.92 -0.13
N LEU A 65 -30.08 2.19 -0.21
CA LEU A 65 -29.25 2.67 -1.32
C LEU A 65 -27.90 1.94 -1.37
N LEU A 66 -27.27 1.75 -0.21
CA LEU A 66 -26.00 1.02 -0.08
C LEU A 66 -26.16 -0.47 -0.39
N GLU A 67 -27.27 -1.07 0.02
CA GLU A 67 -27.57 -2.48 -0.23
C GLU A 67 -27.77 -2.73 -1.72
N VAL A 68 -28.56 -1.88 -2.38
CA VAL A 68 -28.74 -1.91 -3.84
C VAL A 68 -27.41 -1.71 -4.56
N ALA A 69 -26.57 -0.79 -4.09
CA ALA A 69 -25.23 -0.59 -4.64
C ALA A 69 -24.37 -1.86 -4.54
N LEU A 70 -24.31 -2.47 -3.35
CA LEU A 70 -23.52 -3.67 -3.08
C LEU A 70 -23.93 -4.83 -3.96
N TYR A 71 -25.23 -5.14 -4.02
CA TYR A 71 -25.71 -6.29 -4.77
C TYR A 71 -25.68 -6.08 -6.28
N ARG A 72 -26.17 -4.94 -6.78
CA ARG A 72 -26.20 -4.71 -8.24
C ARG A 72 -24.81 -4.55 -8.81
N ARG A 73 -23.93 -3.81 -8.14
CA ARG A 73 -22.56 -3.67 -8.62
C ARG A 73 -21.79 -4.99 -8.51
N GLY A 74 -22.02 -5.76 -7.44
CA GLY A 74 -21.44 -7.11 -7.33
C GLY A 74 -21.85 -8.00 -8.49
N ALA A 75 -23.13 -8.03 -8.84
CA ALA A 75 -23.62 -8.80 -10.00
C ALA A 75 -23.02 -8.31 -11.33
N GLN A 76 -22.91 -6.99 -11.52
CA GLN A 76 -22.27 -6.42 -12.72
C GLN A 76 -20.79 -6.80 -12.82
N ILE A 77 -20.04 -6.75 -11.70
CA ILE A 77 -18.63 -7.16 -11.68
C ILE A 77 -18.53 -8.60 -12.15
N LEU A 78 -19.34 -9.52 -11.59
CA LEU A 78 -19.34 -10.95 -11.94
C LEU A 78 -19.76 -11.24 -13.39
N ALA A 79 -20.44 -10.31 -14.06
CA ALA A 79 -20.86 -10.45 -15.45
C ALA A 79 -19.82 -9.89 -16.45
N GLU A 80 -18.82 -9.15 -15.97
CA GLU A 80 -17.73 -8.61 -16.78
C GLU A 80 -16.54 -9.59 -16.83
N PRO A 81 -15.56 -9.42 -17.73
CA PRO A 81 -14.38 -10.27 -17.74
C PRO A 81 -13.55 -10.15 -16.45
N ALA A 82 -12.87 -11.24 -16.11
CA ALA A 82 -11.86 -11.30 -15.05
C ALA A 82 -10.79 -10.18 -15.20
N PRO A 83 -10.17 -9.72 -14.10
CA PRO A 83 -10.27 -10.24 -12.73
C PRO A 83 -11.43 -9.65 -11.91
N HIS A 84 -12.12 -10.49 -11.16
CA HIS A 84 -13.23 -10.14 -10.27
C HIS A 84 -12.79 -9.85 -8.84
N ALA A 85 -11.83 -10.61 -8.30
CA ALA A 85 -11.51 -10.62 -6.86
C ALA A 85 -11.19 -9.23 -6.29
N LEU A 86 -10.33 -8.46 -6.97
CA LEU A 86 -9.94 -7.12 -6.55
C LEU A 86 -11.10 -6.12 -6.62
N ARG A 87 -11.97 -6.27 -7.62
CA ARG A 87 -13.14 -5.39 -7.83
C ARG A 87 -14.21 -5.64 -6.78
N ILE A 88 -14.46 -6.92 -6.44
CA ILE A 88 -15.37 -7.29 -5.34
C ILE A 88 -14.82 -6.81 -4.00
N ARG A 89 -13.53 -6.99 -3.75
CA ARG A 89 -12.87 -6.46 -2.54
C ARG A 89 -13.06 -4.94 -2.42
N ALA A 90 -12.76 -4.20 -3.49
CA ALA A 90 -12.91 -2.74 -3.53
C ALA A 90 -14.37 -2.29 -3.30
N LEU A 91 -15.33 -2.97 -3.92
CA LEU A 91 -16.76 -2.71 -3.72
C LEU A 91 -17.18 -2.90 -2.27
N VAL A 92 -16.80 -4.03 -1.67
CA VAL A 92 -17.15 -4.36 -0.28
C VAL A 92 -16.51 -3.35 0.68
N ASP A 93 -15.24 -3.03 0.51
CA ASP A 93 -14.53 -2.04 1.34
C ASP A 93 -15.17 -0.65 1.20
N TYR A 94 -15.60 -0.25 -0.01
CA TYR A 94 -16.31 1.01 -0.21
C TYR A 94 -17.67 1.04 0.46
N VAL A 95 -18.52 0.04 0.24
CA VAL A 95 -19.88 0.05 0.79
C VAL A 95 -19.81 0.06 2.31
N TRP A 96 -18.89 -0.72 2.89
CA TRP A 96 -18.60 -0.67 4.32
C TRP A 96 -18.15 0.72 4.78
N SER A 97 -17.25 1.36 4.04
CA SER A 97 -16.77 2.73 4.33
C SER A 97 -17.91 3.73 4.30
N GLN A 98 -18.78 3.66 3.31
CA GLN A 98 -19.93 4.55 3.19
C GLN A 98 -20.98 4.30 4.27
N ALA A 99 -21.21 3.04 4.65
CA ALA A 99 -22.06 2.69 5.77
C ALA A 99 -21.56 3.35 7.08
N ALA A 100 -20.25 3.27 7.34
CA ALA A 100 -19.62 3.93 8.48
C ALA A 100 -19.79 5.46 8.41
N VAL A 101 -19.58 6.08 7.25
CA VAL A 101 -19.80 7.53 7.08
C VAL A 101 -21.25 7.91 7.36
N VAL A 102 -22.23 7.20 6.79
CA VAL A 102 -23.65 7.49 7.02
C VAL A 102 -24.00 7.41 8.50
N GLN A 103 -23.54 6.36 9.18
CA GLN A 103 -23.81 6.14 10.60
C GLN A 103 -23.18 7.21 11.50
N HIS A 104 -21.95 7.62 11.18
CA HIS A 104 -21.10 8.38 12.10
C HIS A 104 -20.86 9.84 11.71
N ARG A 105 -21.32 10.32 10.54
CA ARG A 105 -21.13 11.71 10.16
C ARG A 105 -21.74 12.65 11.20
N ARG A 106 -20.95 13.61 11.68
CA ARG A 106 -21.36 14.62 12.67
C ARG A 106 -20.85 15.99 12.22
N PRO A 107 -21.59 16.75 11.40
CA PRO A 107 -21.12 18.04 10.87
C PRO A 107 -20.64 19.04 11.93
N GLU A 108 -21.26 19.00 13.12
CA GLU A 108 -20.93 19.85 14.28
C GLU A 108 -19.69 19.39 15.06
N ALA A 109 -19.18 18.17 14.80
CA ALA A 109 -17.98 17.68 15.46
C ALA A 109 -16.72 18.41 14.94
N PRO A 110 -15.59 18.34 15.69
CA PRO A 110 -14.31 18.86 15.23
C PRO A 110 -13.85 18.19 13.93
N THR A 111 -13.04 18.88 13.14
CA THR A 111 -12.36 18.27 11.99
C THR A 111 -11.22 17.37 12.45
N LEU A 112 -10.72 16.49 11.58
CA LEU A 112 -9.53 15.67 11.86
C LEU A 112 -8.30 16.52 12.21
N GLU A 113 -8.14 17.65 11.53
CA GLU A 113 -7.06 18.61 11.75
C GLU A 113 -7.18 19.23 13.14
N ALA A 114 -8.38 19.66 13.53
CA ALA A 114 -8.63 20.21 14.87
C ALA A 114 -8.40 19.18 15.99
N LEU A 115 -8.65 17.90 15.74
CA LEU A 115 -8.28 16.82 16.68
C LEU A 115 -6.77 16.62 16.74
N ALA A 116 -6.07 16.67 15.59
CA ALA A 116 -4.63 16.54 15.51
C ALA A 116 -3.88 17.69 16.19
N GLU A 117 -4.38 18.92 16.08
CA GLU A 117 -3.84 20.10 16.77
C GLU A 117 -3.92 19.99 18.30
N ARG A 118 -4.86 19.19 18.82
CA ARG A 118 -5.02 18.92 20.25
C ARG A 118 -4.19 17.74 20.75
N LEU A 119 -3.36 17.13 19.89
CA LEU A 119 -2.54 15.98 20.25
C LEU A 119 -1.64 16.31 21.44
N ALA A 120 -1.89 15.64 22.57
CA ALA A 120 -0.98 15.61 23.70
C ALA A 120 -0.08 14.36 23.59
N ALA A 121 1.12 14.55 23.04
CA ALA A 121 2.12 13.48 22.96
C ALA A 121 3.01 13.50 24.23
N ARG A 122 3.13 12.35 24.89
CA ARG A 122 4.04 12.15 26.04
C ARG A 122 5.40 11.66 25.57
N GLU A 123 6.46 12.09 26.22
CA GLU A 123 7.78 11.52 26.00
C GLU A 123 7.81 10.09 26.58
N VAL A 124 8.15 9.12 25.73
CA VAL A 124 8.24 7.69 26.11
C VAL A 124 9.69 7.22 26.25
N ALA A 125 10.61 7.92 25.59
CA ALA A 125 12.06 7.80 25.71
C ALA A 125 12.68 9.12 25.21
N PRO A 126 13.95 9.44 25.54
CA PRO A 126 14.57 10.69 25.11
C PRO A 126 14.44 10.95 23.60
N GLY A 127 13.76 12.04 23.25
CA GLY A 127 13.53 12.43 21.84
C GLY A 127 12.45 11.62 21.11
N LEU A 128 11.76 10.70 21.78
CA LEU A 128 10.66 9.90 21.25
C LEU A 128 9.38 10.18 22.03
N HIS A 129 8.36 10.68 21.33
CA HIS A 129 7.06 11.00 21.90
C HIS A 129 5.98 10.16 21.25
N HIS A 130 5.00 9.73 22.04
CA HIS A 130 3.82 9.03 21.55
C HIS A 130 2.56 9.69 22.10
N GLY A 131 1.55 9.82 21.26
CA GLY A 131 0.22 10.22 21.67
C GLY A 131 -0.82 9.57 20.77
N THR A 132 -2.08 9.66 21.19
CA THR A 132 -3.21 9.09 20.47
C THR A 132 -4.22 10.19 20.18
N ILE A 133 -4.64 10.28 18.93
CA ILE A 133 -5.79 11.09 18.52
C ILE A 133 -7.00 10.16 18.54
N GLU A 134 -7.83 10.28 19.59
CA GLU A 134 -9.07 9.52 19.73
C GLU A 134 -10.25 10.47 19.94
N GLY A 135 -11.40 10.15 19.35
CA GLY A 135 -12.62 10.91 19.52
C GLY A 135 -13.51 10.89 18.28
N ILE A 136 -14.56 11.72 18.29
CA ILE A 136 -15.50 11.86 17.17
C ILE A 136 -15.09 13.07 16.33
N SER A 137 -14.74 12.81 15.06
CA SER A 137 -14.53 13.84 14.03
C SER A 137 -15.81 14.06 13.21
N ARG A 138 -15.79 15.04 12.29
CA ARG A 138 -16.89 15.25 11.32
C ARG A 138 -17.19 14.01 10.49
N GLU A 139 -16.15 13.25 10.18
CA GLU A 139 -16.18 12.03 9.39
C GLU A 139 -16.53 10.77 10.22
N GLY A 140 -16.52 10.88 11.55
CA GLY A 140 -16.83 9.78 12.47
C GLY A 140 -15.75 9.54 13.52
N PRO A 141 -15.87 8.44 14.29
CA PRO A 141 -14.91 8.08 15.33
C PRO A 141 -13.53 7.78 14.72
N VAL A 142 -12.47 8.18 15.39
CA VAL A 142 -11.09 7.90 14.98
C VAL A 142 -10.26 7.40 16.15
N HIS A 143 -9.27 6.58 15.83
CA HIS A 143 -8.20 6.19 16.74
C HIS A 143 -6.89 6.15 15.96
N LEU A 144 -6.04 7.17 16.19
CA LEU A 144 -4.80 7.37 15.45
C LEU A 144 -3.63 7.41 16.42
N ASN A 145 -2.68 6.50 16.26
CA ASN A 145 -1.43 6.51 17.02
C ASN A 145 -0.40 7.37 16.30
N VAL A 146 0.17 8.34 17.03
CA VAL A 146 1.16 9.28 16.51
C VAL A 146 2.46 9.10 17.29
N LEU A 147 3.52 8.71 16.56
CA LEU A 147 4.88 8.63 17.08
C LEU A 147 5.68 9.80 16.49
N ARG A 148 6.31 10.60 17.34
CA ARG A 148 7.20 11.70 16.94
C ARG A 148 8.62 11.39 17.41
N ALA A 149 9.58 11.41 16.49
CA ALA A 149 10.96 11.11 16.79
C ALA A 149 11.88 12.23 16.29
N ARG A 150 12.65 12.81 17.19
CA ARG A 150 13.66 13.84 16.89
C ARG A 150 15.00 13.17 16.61
N ALA A 151 15.56 13.41 15.43
CA ALA A 151 16.82 12.81 14.97
C ALA A 151 16.90 11.27 15.19
N PRO A 152 15.90 10.49 14.75
CA PRO A 152 15.89 9.05 14.97
C PRO A 152 17.01 8.37 14.20
N ARG A 153 17.55 7.28 14.76
CA ARG A 153 18.34 6.31 13.99
C ARG A 153 17.42 5.22 13.48
N LEU A 154 17.30 5.11 12.17
CA LEU A 154 16.42 4.13 11.54
C LEU A 154 17.18 2.83 11.28
N ARG A 155 16.43 1.73 11.27
CA ARG A 155 16.86 0.44 10.72
C ARG A 155 15.70 -0.15 9.94
N CYS A 156 15.88 -0.28 8.63
CA CYS A 156 14.94 -0.95 7.75
C CYS A 156 15.27 -2.45 7.74
N LEU A 157 14.26 -3.31 7.83
CA LEU A 157 14.45 -4.76 7.92
C LEU A 157 13.66 -5.48 6.83
N ASP A 158 14.25 -6.53 6.29
CA ASP A 158 13.50 -7.56 5.56
C ASP A 158 12.86 -8.49 6.60
N ALA A 159 11.55 -8.32 6.81
CA ALA A 159 10.79 -9.02 7.85
C ALA A 159 10.01 -10.24 7.30
N ARG A 160 10.50 -10.88 6.24
CA ARG A 160 9.88 -12.10 5.68
C ARG A 160 10.10 -13.36 6.54
N GLY A 161 10.93 -13.28 7.57
CA GLY A 161 11.13 -14.35 8.54
C GLY A 161 9.88 -14.61 9.40
N PRO A 162 9.88 -15.70 10.19
CA PRO A 162 8.74 -16.06 11.05
C PRO A 162 8.55 -15.11 12.25
N GLU A 163 9.52 -14.24 12.52
CA GLU A 163 9.53 -13.37 13.70
C GLU A 163 8.43 -12.31 13.64
N SER A 164 7.77 -12.10 14.77
CA SER A 164 6.86 -10.98 14.96
C SER A 164 7.61 -9.64 14.98
N LEU A 165 6.88 -8.55 14.71
CA LEU A 165 7.43 -7.19 14.82
C LEU A 165 8.02 -6.92 16.21
N LEU A 166 7.46 -7.52 17.27
CA LEU A 166 7.96 -7.37 18.64
C LEU A 166 9.29 -8.08 18.87
N GLU A 167 9.44 -9.30 18.33
CA GLU A 167 10.69 -10.04 18.38
C GLU A 167 11.78 -9.32 17.59
N LEU A 168 11.47 -8.84 16.38
CA LEU A 168 12.40 -8.03 15.58
C LEU A 168 12.80 -6.74 16.29
N ALA A 169 11.85 -6.03 16.90
CA ALA A 169 12.13 -4.80 17.65
C ALA A 169 13.06 -5.08 18.84
N ARG A 170 12.80 -6.15 19.60
CA ARG A 170 13.66 -6.56 20.73
C ARG A 170 15.05 -6.98 20.29
N ALA A 171 15.14 -7.80 19.25
CA ALA A 171 16.41 -8.28 18.70
C ALA A 171 17.33 -7.14 18.25
N HIS A 172 16.75 -6.03 17.79
CA HIS A 172 17.49 -4.84 17.34
C HIS A 172 17.54 -3.71 18.37
N GLY A 173 17.05 -3.92 19.60
CA GLY A 173 17.04 -2.89 20.64
C GLY A 173 16.22 -1.64 20.28
N ALA A 174 15.20 -1.78 19.44
CA ALA A 174 14.42 -0.66 18.93
C ALA A 174 13.46 -0.10 20.00
N LEU A 175 13.48 1.22 20.19
CA LEU A 175 12.56 1.92 21.09
C LEU A 175 11.12 1.96 20.54
N ALA A 176 10.98 1.90 19.21
CA ALA A 176 9.71 1.81 18.51
C ALA A 176 9.90 1.07 17.18
N ALA A 177 8.83 0.48 16.67
CA ALA A 177 8.82 -0.18 15.38
C ALA A 177 7.47 0.03 14.69
N ILE A 178 7.48 0.14 13.37
CA ILE A 178 6.28 0.24 12.53
C ILE A 178 6.37 -0.77 11.39
N SER A 179 5.23 -1.18 10.84
CA SER A 179 5.21 -1.88 9.56
C SER A 179 5.78 -1.02 8.43
N GLY A 180 6.35 -1.66 7.41
CA GLY A 180 7.12 -1.00 6.35
C GLY A 180 6.38 -0.88 5.01
N GLY A 181 7.14 -1.10 3.94
CA GLY A 181 6.67 -1.01 2.56
C GLY A 181 5.78 -2.17 2.12
N PHE A 182 5.35 -2.10 0.86
CA PHE A 182 4.49 -3.11 0.24
C PHE A 182 5.23 -4.41 -0.04
N PHE A 183 4.47 -5.50 -0.14
CA PHE A 183 4.96 -6.82 -0.56
C PHE A 183 3.90 -7.52 -1.41
N LEU A 184 4.32 -8.52 -2.20
CA LEU A 184 3.40 -9.33 -3.00
C LEU A 184 2.50 -10.18 -2.11
N TYR A 185 1.18 -10.08 -2.28
CA TYR A 185 0.26 -10.83 -1.43
C TYR A 185 -0.98 -11.35 -2.14
N SER A 186 -1.65 -10.51 -2.91
CA SER A 186 -2.97 -10.82 -3.49
C SER A 186 -3.04 -10.59 -4.99
N GLU A 187 -1.89 -10.35 -5.63
CA GLU A 187 -1.82 -10.26 -7.07
C GLU A 187 -2.17 -11.63 -7.69
N PRO A 188 -2.98 -11.67 -8.76
CA PRO A 188 -3.48 -12.91 -9.34
C PRO A 188 -2.38 -13.69 -10.09
N ASP A 189 -1.32 -13.02 -10.52
CA ASP A 189 -0.21 -13.58 -11.30
C ASP A 189 1.11 -13.62 -10.51
N ILE A 190 1.05 -13.95 -9.20
CA ILE A 190 2.25 -14.27 -8.41
C ILE A 190 2.74 -15.66 -8.80
N GLU A 191 3.68 -15.70 -9.74
CA GLU A 191 4.34 -16.93 -10.21
C GLU A 191 5.86 -16.83 -10.11
N PRO A 192 6.59 -17.97 -9.98
CA PRO A 192 8.03 -17.98 -10.06
C PRO A 192 8.53 -17.22 -11.30
N PRO A 193 9.56 -16.38 -11.18
CA PRO A 193 10.48 -16.21 -10.05
C PRO A 193 9.97 -15.36 -8.88
N SER A 194 8.86 -14.64 -9.05
CA SER A 194 8.27 -13.84 -7.96
C SER A 194 7.56 -14.74 -6.95
N ARG A 195 7.57 -14.33 -5.69
CA ARG A 195 6.96 -15.10 -4.59
C ARG A 195 6.09 -14.20 -3.75
N ARG A 196 5.08 -14.82 -3.14
CA ARG A 196 4.32 -14.16 -2.07
C ARG A 196 5.30 -13.71 -1.00
N THR A 197 5.07 -12.55 -0.41
CA THR A 197 5.92 -11.82 0.54
C THR A 197 7.13 -11.10 -0.06
N ASP A 198 7.44 -11.24 -1.35
CA ASP A 198 8.55 -10.46 -1.93
C ASP A 198 8.30 -8.96 -1.77
N PRO A 199 9.31 -8.18 -1.30
CA PRO A 199 9.17 -6.75 -1.10
C PRO A 199 9.00 -6.03 -2.45
N VAL A 200 8.18 -4.99 -2.43
CA VAL A 200 7.86 -4.19 -3.61
C VAL A 200 8.40 -2.77 -3.40
N GLY A 201 9.58 -2.53 -3.97
CA GLY A 201 10.27 -1.23 -3.94
C GLY A 201 11.56 -1.25 -3.14
N ALA A 202 12.14 -0.06 -2.95
CA ALA A 202 13.41 0.13 -2.28
C ALA A 202 13.39 -0.41 -0.85
N LEU A 203 14.34 -1.27 -0.53
CA LEU A 203 14.68 -1.66 0.83
C LEU A 203 16.19 -1.61 0.98
N VAL A 204 16.68 -0.65 1.77
CA VAL A 204 18.10 -0.47 2.05
C VAL A 204 18.29 -0.53 3.56
N SER A 205 19.23 -1.36 3.99
CA SER A 205 19.62 -1.46 5.39
C SER A 205 21.13 -1.39 5.52
N GLU A 206 21.62 -0.47 6.33
CA GLU A 206 23.05 -0.27 6.58
C GLU A 206 23.86 -0.07 5.29
N GLY A 207 23.27 0.64 4.32
CA GLY A 207 23.86 0.88 3.00
C GLY A 207 23.77 -0.30 2.03
N GLN A 208 23.29 -1.47 2.47
CA GLN A 208 23.05 -2.61 1.59
C GLN A 208 21.65 -2.55 0.99
N VAL A 209 21.58 -2.59 -0.34
CA VAL A 209 20.30 -2.69 -1.07
C VAL A 209 19.81 -4.15 -1.02
N LEU A 210 18.80 -4.40 -0.19
CA LEU A 210 18.12 -5.70 -0.06
C LEU A 210 17.00 -5.85 -1.10
N GLY A 211 16.32 -4.74 -1.41
CA GLY A 211 15.31 -4.64 -2.45
C GLY A 211 15.60 -3.44 -3.36
N PRO A 212 15.77 -3.64 -4.67
CA PRO A 212 16.00 -2.52 -5.59
C PRO A 212 14.74 -1.64 -5.72
N PRO A 213 14.87 -0.34 -6.01
CA PRO A 213 13.74 0.57 -6.25
C PRO A 213 13.07 0.30 -7.61
N VAL A 214 12.53 -0.91 -7.80
CA VAL A 214 11.94 -1.39 -9.07
C VAL A 214 10.93 -0.39 -9.64
N PHE A 215 10.13 0.20 -8.76
CA PHE A 215 9.14 1.22 -9.08
C PHE A 215 9.58 2.58 -8.53
N ALA A 216 9.41 3.65 -9.31
CA ALA A 216 9.73 5.02 -8.96
C ALA A 216 8.75 5.59 -7.92
N ARG A 217 8.91 5.23 -6.66
CA ARG A 217 7.95 5.54 -5.57
C ARG A 217 8.53 6.43 -4.48
N ALA A 218 7.64 7.09 -3.75
CA ALA A 218 7.98 7.75 -2.50
C ALA A 218 8.71 6.76 -1.57
N THR A 219 9.87 7.20 -1.08
CA THR A 219 10.76 6.40 -0.26
C THR A 219 11.23 7.24 0.92
N LEU A 220 11.08 6.73 2.14
CA LEU A 220 11.68 7.32 3.33
C LEU A 220 13.14 6.91 3.37
N CYS A 221 14.05 7.87 3.38
CA CYS A 221 15.48 7.65 3.38
C CYS A 221 16.16 8.30 4.59
N GLN A 222 17.14 7.60 5.15
CA GLN A 222 18.13 8.18 6.04
C GLN A 222 19.49 8.18 5.34
N ARG A 223 20.06 9.37 5.16
CA ARG A 223 21.41 9.57 4.61
C ARG A 223 22.47 9.17 5.66
N ARG A 224 23.73 9.03 5.22
CA ARG A 224 24.85 8.64 6.11
C ARG A 224 25.16 9.66 7.21
N ASP A 225 24.81 10.93 6.98
CA ASP A 225 24.90 12.00 7.98
C ASP A 225 23.75 11.98 9.00
N GLY A 226 22.80 11.06 8.85
CA GLY A 226 21.63 10.89 9.71
C GLY A 226 20.41 11.71 9.28
N SER A 227 20.55 12.61 8.29
CA SER A 227 19.43 13.41 7.77
C SER A 227 18.38 12.54 7.10
N LEU A 228 17.12 12.96 7.24
CA LEU A 228 15.96 12.25 6.69
C LEU A 228 15.43 12.98 5.45
N ALA A 229 14.96 12.21 4.48
CA ALA A 229 14.25 12.71 3.32
C ALA A 229 13.10 11.75 2.95
N ILE A 230 12.04 12.30 2.37
CA ILE A 230 11.03 11.53 1.65
C ILE A 230 11.12 11.99 0.20
N GLU A 231 11.55 11.10 -0.69
CA GLU A 231 11.84 11.41 -2.08
C GLU A 231 11.43 10.28 -3.03
N GLN A 232 11.21 10.62 -4.30
CA GLN A 232 10.85 9.64 -5.32
C GLN A 232 12.10 8.90 -5.76
N ARG A 233 12.11 7.57 -5.63
CA ARG A 233 13.27 6.75 -6.00
C ARG A 233 12.87 5.63 -6.93
N GLY A 234 13.55 5.55 -8.06
CA GLY A 234 13.44 4.48 -9.05
C GLY A 234 14.82 3.96 -9.46
N MET A 235 14.84 3.12 -10.49
CA MET A 235 16.07 2.48 -10.96
C MET A 235 17.00 3.38 -11.79
N ALA A 236 16.60 4.59 -12.17
CA ALA A 236 17.44 5.47 -12.98
C ALA A 236 18.79 5.76 -12.31
N GLY A 237 19.89 5.52 -13.02
CA GLY A 237 21.25 5.71 -12.51
C GLY A 237 21.74 4.64 -11.52
N VAL A 238 20.92 3.64 -11.18
CA VAL A 238 21.36 2.53 -10.31
C VAL A 238 22.41 1.69 -11.04
N GLU A 239 23.52 1.42 -10.37
CA GLU A 239 24.55 0.50 -10.84
C GLU A 239 24.25 -0.92 -10.35
N LEU A 240 24.22 -1.87 -11.27
CA LEU A 240 24.12 -3.30 -11.01
C LEU A 240 25.50 -3.92 -11.23
N SER A 241 25.99 -4.64 -10.22
CA SER A 241 27.19 -5.47 -10.29
C SER A 241 26.80 -6.95 -10.24
N PHE A 242 27.19 -7.69 -11.28
CA PHE A 242 26.92 -9.12 -11.40
C PHE A 242 28.13 -9.94 -10.91
N SER A 243 27.90 -11.11 -10.30
CA SER A 243 28.99 -11.92 -9.74
C SER A 243 30.03 -12.41 -10.77
N GLY A 244 29.66 -12.48 -12.05
CA GLY A 244 30.54 -12.75 -13.19
C GLY A 244 31.36 -11.54 -13.64
N GLY A 245 31.34 -10.43 -12.90
CA GLY A 245 32.18 -9.25 -13.11
C GLY A 245 31.58 -8.16 -13.99
N ARG A 246 30.42 -8.42 -14.63
CA ARG A 246 29.74 -7.41 -15.45
C ARG A 246 29.16 -6.30 -14.57
N ARG A 247 29.19 -5.06 -15.07
CA ARG A 247 28.48 -3.90 -14.50
C ARG A 247 27.54 -3.28 -15.51
N VAL A 248 26.42 -2.75 -15.03
CA VAL A 248 25.38 -2.09 -15.84
C VAL A 248 24.81 -0.92 -15.05
N VAL A 249 24.81 0.27 -15.64
CA VAL A 249 24.15 1.45 -15.10
C VAL A 249 22.82 1.68 -15.84
N VAL A 250 21.70 1.67 -15.12
CA VAL A 250 20.38 1.87 -15.71
C VAL A 250 20.23 3.28 -16.26
N GLY A 251 19.71 3.39 -17.49
CA GLY A 251 19.62 4.63 -18.26
C GLY A 251 20.85 4.90 -19.14
N GLN A 252 22.03 4.39 -18.76
CA GLN A 252 23.27 4.54 -19.53
C GLN A 252 23.59 3.29 -20.35
N ASP A 253 23.65 2.12 -19.71
CA ASP A 253 24.02 0.85 -20.35
C ASP A 253 22.79 0.02 -20.75
N ALA A 254 21.65 0.30 -20.10
CA ALA A 254 20.42 -0.45 -20.27
C ALA A 254 19.17 0.43 -20.13
N GLN A 255 18.12 0.09 -20.86
CA GLN A 255 16.77 0.60 -20.60
C GLN A 255 16.03 -0.39 -19.70
N LEU A 256 15.26 0.11 -18.74
CA LEU A 256 14.51 -0.72 -17.82
C LEU A 256 13.03 -0.75 -18.21
N VAL A 257 12.44 -1.94 -18.12
CA VAL A 257 11.00 -2.16 -18.22
C VAL A 257 10.50 -2.85 -16.96
N ASN A 258 9.57 -2.22 -16.23
CA ASN A 258 8.87 -2.80 -15.08
C ASN A 258 7.35 -2.94 -15.36
N ARG A 259 6.62 -3.48 -14.38
CA ARG A 259 5.19 -3.77 -14.49
C ARG A 259 4.27 -2.56 -14.57
N ALA A 260 4.76 -1.37 -14.21
CA ALA A 260 4.03 -0.13 -14.42
C ALA A 260 3.96 0.25 -15.90
N GLN A 261 4.93 -0.22 -16.69
CA GLN A 261 5.05 0.07 -18.11
C GLN A 261 4.47 -1.05 -18.97
N ALA A 262 4.83 -2.31 -18.71
CA ALA A 262 4.35 -3.45 -19.49
C ALA A 262 4.47 -4.80 -18.76
N ARG A 263 3.64 -5.77 -19.16
CA ARG A 263 3.76 -7.19 -18.73
C ARG A 263 4.86 -7.94 -19.47
N VAL A 264 5.20 -7.49 -20.67
CA VAL A 264 6.27 -8.05 -21.51
C VAL A 264 7.10 -6.89 -22.00
N ALA A 265 8.40 -6.92 -21.73
CA ALA A 265 9.32 -6.00 -22.35
C ALA A 265 9.44 -6.41 -23.82
N GLN A 266 9.05 -5.54 -24.75
CA GLN A 266 9.21 -5.77 -26.19
C GLN A 266 10.57 -5.24 -26.67
N GLY A 267 10.96 -5.60 -27.90
CA GLY A 267 12.19 -5.13 -28.55
C GLY A 267 13.13 -6.27 -28.97
N GLN A 268 14.15 -5.95 -29.76
CA GLN A 268 15.20 -6.88 -30.19
C GLN A 268 16.48 -6.70 -29.36
N GLY A 269 17.36 -7.70 -29.40
CA GLY A 269 18.65 -7.68 -28.71
C GLY A 269 18.60 -8.19 -27.25
N PRO A 270 19.74 -8.11 -26.55
CA PRO A 270 19.95 -8.78 -25.26
C PRO A 270 19.06 -8.20 -24.15
N ALA A 271 18.30 -9.09 -23.50
CA ALA A 271 17.46 -8.76 -22.36
C ALA A 271 17.69 -9.69 -21.17
N LEU A 272 17.55 -9.11 -19.98
CA LEU A 272 17.77 -9.78 -18.70
C LEU A 272 16.61 -9.47 -17.76
N ALA A 273 15.95 -10.49 -17.22
CA ALA A 273 14.97 -10.34 -16.15
C ALA A 273 15.66 -10.55 -14.80
N VAL A 274 15.36 -9.69 -13.83
CA VAL A 274 15.93 -9.71 -12.49
C VAL A 274 14.82 -9.62 -11.45
N VAL A 275 14.90 -10.46 -10.41
CA VAL A 275 14.02 -10.43 -9.24
C VAL A 275 14.88 -10.45 -7.98
N GLY A 276 14.67 -9.50 -7.07
CA GLY A 276 15.50 -9.35 -5.87
C GLY A 276 16.98 -9.21 -6.24
N SER A 277 17.82 -10.13 -5.76
CA SER A 277 19.26 -10.14 -6.03
C SER A 277 19.70 -11.19 -7.06
N ARG A 278 18.79 -11.69 -7.92
CA ARG A 278 19.12 -12.75 -8.89
C ARG A 278 18.59 -12.49 -10.28
N VAL A 279 19.38 -12.90 -11.26
CA VAL A 279 18.92 -13.05 -12.64
C VAL A 279 17.92 -14.21 -12.71
N SER A 280 16.71 -13.93 -13.18
CA SER A 280 15.67 -14.94 -13.30
C SER A 280 15.50 -15.49 -14.72
N ALA A 281 15.77 -14.67 -15.74
CA ALA A 281 15.73 -15.09 -17.14
C ALA A 281 16.64 -14.21 -17.99
N ARG A 282 17.04 -14.73 -19.16
CA ARG A 282 17.80 -14.00 -20.17
C ARG A 282 17.35 -14.42 -21.56
N GLY A 283 17.51 -13.55 -22.55
CA GLY A 283 17.21 -13.89 -23.93
C GLY A 283 17.55 -12.77 -24.91
N GLU A 284 17.30 -13.03 -26.18
CA GLU A 284 17.37 -12.02 -27.24
C GLU A 284 15.95 -11.79 -27.75
N GLY A 285 15.41 -10.59 -27.58
CA GLY A 285 14.02 -10.30 -27.94
C GLY A 285 13.08 -10.13 -26.75
N ALA A 286 11.78 -10.35 -26.96
CA ALA A 286 10.74 -10.15 -25.95
C ALA A 286 10.99 -10.98 -24.68
N LEU A 287 10.79 -10.39 -23.50
CA LEU A 287 10.96 -11.07 -22.22
C LEU A 287 9.84 -10.69 -21.25
N PRO A 288 9.18 -11.66 -20.58
CA PRO A 288 8.19 -11.37 -19.56
C PRO A 288 8.79 -10.53 -18.43
N VAL A 289 8.03 -9.56 -17.94
CA VAL A 289 8.43 -8.71 -16.81
C VAL A 289 7.95 -9.37 -15.51
N PRO A 290 8.86 -9.76 -14.59
CA PRO A 290 8.45 -10.32 -13.31
C PRO A 290 7.67 -9.33 -12.45
N LEU A 291 6.80 -9.82 -11.57
CA LEU A 291 5.89 -8.97 -10.79
C LEU A 291 6.63 -8.07 -9.78
N ALA A 292 7.55 -8.66 -8.99
CA ALA A 292 8.45 -7.93 -8.07
C ALA A 292 9.84 -7.67 -8.68
N GLY A 293 9.92 -7.53 -10.00
CA GLY A 293 11.18 -7.39 -10.71
C GLY A 293 11.07 -6.49 -11.94
N PHE A 294 12.10 -6.58 -12.77
CA PHE A 294 12.22 -5.77 -13.97
C PHE A 294 13.00 -6.50 -15.06
N VAL A 295 12.89 -6.00 -16.28
CA VAL A 295 13.71 -6.40 -17.42
C VAL A 295 14.66 -5.27 -17.78
N LEU A 296 15.93 -5.59 -17.95
CA LEU A 296 16.94 -4.72 -18.53
C LEU A 296 17.15 -5.07 -19.99
N ARG A 297 16.96 -4.08 -20.86
CA ARG A 297 17.32 -4.08 -22.28
C ARG A 297 18.74 -3.54 -22.42
N LEU A 298 19.71 -4.44 -22.56
CA LEU A 298 21.13 -4.09 -22.59
C LEU A 298 21.49 -3.54 -23.98
N ARG A 299 22.34 -2.50 -24.04
CA ARG A 299 22.81 -1.94 -25.32
C ARG A 299 23.79 -2.87 -26.06
N ALA A 300 24.65 -3.57 -25.34
CA ALA A 300 25.67 -4.47 -25.88
C ALA A 300 26.18 -5.45 -24.80
N GLY A 301 27.03 -6.40 -25.19
CA GLY A 301 27.80 -7.26 -24.27
C GLY A 301 27.10 -8.56 -23.81
N PRO A 302 27.86 -9.50 -23.21
CA PRO A 302 27.38 -10.85 -22.89
C PRO A 302 26.33 -10.88 -21.78
N LEU A 303 25.22 -11.59 -21.99
CA LEU A 303 24.16 -11.69 -20.99
C LEU A 303 24.62 -12.44 -19.74
N PRO A 304 24.45 -11.84 -18.53
CA PRO A 304 24.61 -12.56 -17.26
C PRO A 304 23.83 -13.88 -17.25
N ALA A 305 24.34 -14.88 -16.53
CA ALA A 305 23.74 -16.21 -16.46
C ALA A 305 22.47 -16.21 -15.59
N VAL A 306 21.53 -17.11 -15.87
CA VAL A 306 20.38 -17.33 -14.99
C VAL A 306 20.88 -17.83 -13.63
N GLY A 307 20.33 -17.28 -12.56
CA GLY A 307 20.73 -17.57 -11.18
C GLY A 307 21.92 -16.74 -10.67
N GLU A 308 22.58 -15.97 -11.53
CA GLU A 308 23.70 -15.11 -11.15
C GLU A 308 23.27 -14.05 -10.11
N GLU A 309 24.14 -13.78 -9.13
CA GLU A 309 23.88 -12.80 -8.07
C GLU A 309 24.06 -11.38 -8.61
N VAL A 310 23.16 -10.49 -8.19
CA VAL A 310 23.12 -9.08 -8.54
C VAL A 310 23.20 -8.26 -7.27
N ARG A 311 24.17 -7.33 -7.22
CA ARG A 311 24.27 -6.30 -6.17
C ARG A 311 23.99 -4.94 -6.77
N TYR A 312 23.37 -4.08 -5.97
CA TYR A 312 22.96 -2.75 -6.40
C TYR A 312 23.71 -1.67 -5.64
N ARG A 313 24.03 -0.58 -6.33
CA ARG A 313 24.51 0.67 -5.75
C ARG A 313 23.61 1.81 -6.21
N LEU A 314 22.94 2.44 -5.26
CA LEU A 314 22.13 3.64 -5.51
C LEU A 314 23.06 4.86 -5.68
N PRO A 315 22.72 5.84 -6.53
CA PRO A 315 23.59 7.00 -6.79
C PRO A 315 24.07 7.77 -5.57
N ASP A 316 23.23 7.90 -4.54
CA ASP A 316 23.52 8.65 -3.32
C ASP A 316 23.67 7.78 -2.07
N GLU A 317 23.68 6.45 -2.25
CA GLU A 317 24.01 5.44 -1.22
C GLU A 317 23.43 5.71 0.18
N PRO A 318 22.09 5.79 0.33
CA PRO A 318 21.47 6.04 1.63
C PRO A 318 21.83 4.95 2.64
N ALA A 319 21.93 5.30 3.92
CA ALA A 319 22.16 4.33 4.97
C ALA A 319 20.93 3.44 5.19
N GLN A 320 19.74 4.02 5.10
CA GLN A 320 18.46 3.32 5.21
C GLN A 320 17.49 3.82 4.15
N ALA A 321 16.67 2.95 3.61
CA ALA A 321 15.57 3.33 2.74
C ALA A 321 14.42 2.33 2.82
N MET A 322 13.19 2.83 2.86
CA MET A 322 11.98 2.03 2.77
C MET A 322 11.01 2.70 1.80
N ALA A 323 10.75 2.04 0.68
CA ALA A 323 9.73 2.48 -0.26
C ALA A 323 8.34 2.22 0.31
N GLY A 324 7.42 3.07 -0.09
CA GLY A 324 5.99 2.89 0.15
C GLY A 324 5.25 3.63 -0.94
N GLY A 325 4.60 4.71 -0.55
CA GLY A 325 3.82 5.56 -1.44
C GLY A 325 2.31 5.28 -1.36
N PRO A 326 1.51 6.14 -2.00
CA PRO A 326 1.94 7.35 -2.69
C PRO A 326 2.43 8.45 -1.73
N PHE A 327 3.03 9.51 -2.27
CA PHE A 327 3.19 10.80 -1.62
C PHE A 327 1.82 11.29 -1.14
N LEU A 328 1.77 11.78 0.09
CA LEU A 328 0.58 12.33 0.72
C LEU A 328 0.60 13.86 0.74
N LEU A 329 1.80 14.45 0.76
CA LEU A 329 2.02 15.90 0.77
C LEU A 329 3.13 16.29 -0.21
N GLY A 330 3.06 17.51 -0.71
CA GLY A 330 4.02 18.05 -1.67
C GLY A 330 3.55 17.95 -3.12
N GLU A 331 4.44 18.30 -4.04
CA GLU A 331 4.20 18.18 -5.47
C GLU A 331 4.07 16.69 -5.87
N GLY A 332 3.08 16.35 -6.70
CA GLY A 332 2.80 14.96 -7.07
C GLY A 332 2.11 14.13 -5.99
N ALA A 333 1.60 14.75 -4.92
CA ALA A 333 0.82 14.04 -3.91
C ALA A 333 -0.39 13.32 -4.53
N LEU A 334 -0.51 12.02 -4.27
CA LEU A 334 -1.52 11.11 -4.81
C LEU A 334 -1.51 10.97 -6.34
N ASP A 335 -0.39 11.30 -6.99
CA ASP A 335 -0.18 11.01 -8.41
C ASP A 335 0.31 9.57 -8.59
N LEU A 336 -0.65 8.65 -8.65
CA LEU A 336 -0.39 7.21 -8.73
C LEU A 336 0.34 6.81 -10.02
N GLU A 337 0.10 7.51 -11.12
CA GLU A 337 0.77 7.23 -12.39
C GLU A 337 2.24 7.65 -12.34
N ARG A 338 2.51 8.86 -11.82
CA ARG A 338 3.88 9.35 -11.60
C ARG A 338 4.67 8.42 -10.68
N GLU A 339 4.02 7.83 -9.68
CA GLU A 339 4.65 6.88 -8.75
C GLU A 339 4.61 5.40 -9.20
N GLU A 340 4.34 5.14 -10.48
CA GLU A 340 4.39 3.79 -11.04
C GLU A 340 3.50 2.78 -10.27
N PHE A 341 2.35 3.24 -9.78
CA PHE A 341 1.27 2.38 -9.33
C PHE A 341 0.32 1.98 -10.48
N ALA A 342 0.57 2.47 -11.70
CA ALA A 342 -0.24 2.24 -12.88
C ALA A 342 -0.06 0.84 -13.50
N GLY A 343 -0.91 0.55 -14.49
CA GLY A 343 -0.82 -0.67 -15.29
C GLY A 343 -0.93 -1.92 -14.43
N SER A 344 0.10 -2.77 -14.49
CA SER A 344 0.14 -4.07 -13.81
C SER A 344 1.10 -4.10 -12.63
N ALA A 345 1.51 -2.93 -12.12
CA ALA A 345 2.43 -2.79 -11.01
C ALA A 345 1.78 -3.18 -9.67
N PRO A 346 2.44 -3.99 -8.84
CA PRO A 346 1.97 -4.29 -7.50
C PRO A 346 2.15 -3.09 -6.53
N PRO A 347 1.27 -2.90 -5.53
CA PRO A 347 0.05 -3.66 -5.35
C PRO A 347 -1.04 -3.18 -6.33
N LEU A 348 -1.70 -4.14 -6.99
CA LEU A 348 -2.71 -3.85 -8.02
C LEU A 348 -3.93 -3.10 -7.47
N THR A 349 -4.11 -3.07 -6.16
CA THR A 349 -5.17 -2.29 -5.50
C THR A 349 -5.05 -0.79 -5.73
N PHE A 350 -3.91 -0.27 -6.18
CA PHE A 350 -3.82 1.15 -6.56
C PHE A 350 -4.26 1.42 -8.01
N SER A 351 -4.01 0.51 -8.95
CA SER A 351 -4.40 0.67 -10.36
C SER A 351 -5.78 0.13 -10.70
N GLN A 352 -6.25 -0.90 -9.99
CA GLN A 352 -7.50 -1.60 -10.31
C GLN A 352 -8.66 -1.29 -9.36
N ASP A 353 -8.42 -0.50 -8.31
CA ASP A 353 -9.48 -0.03 -7.43
C ASP A 353 -10.23 1.14 -8.09
N GLU A 354 -11.41 0.85 -8.65
CA GLU A 354 -12.32 1.82 -9.24
C GLU A 354 -12.85 2.87 -8.24
N THR A 355 -12.72 2.60 -6.94
CA THR A 355 -13.21 3.47 -5.87
C THR A 355 -12.19 4.54 -5.49
N PHE A 356 -10.93 4.36 -5.89
CA PHE A 356 -9.80 5.24 -5.62
C PHE A 356 -9.72 5.55 -4.10
N ASP A 357 -9.42 6.80 -3.76
CA ASP A 357 -9.26 7.27 -2.39
C ASP A 357 -10.60 7.57 -1.68
N ARG A 358 -11.53 6.61 -1.71
CA ARG A 358 -12.82 6.72 -1.00
C ARG A 358 -13.01 5.69 0.11
N ASN A 359 -12.13 4.69 0.17
CA ASN A 359 -12.18 3.64 1.18
C ASN A 359 -11.52 4.12 2.49
N LEU A 360 -12.27 3.98 3.59
CA LEU A 360 -11.77 4.11 4.95
C LEU A 360 -11.06 2.81 5.30
N LEU A 361 -9.74 2.87 5.40
CA LEU A 361 -8.90 1.71 5.67
C LEU A 361 -7.96 2.01 6.85
N PRO A 362 -7.46 0.98 7.54
CA PRO A 362 -6.28 1.14 8.36
C PRO A 362 -5.12 1.63 7.49
N ARG A 363 -4.35 2.60 7.97
CA ARG A 363 -3.22 3.21 7.24
C ARG A 363 -1.98 3.21 8.10
N MET A 364 -0.84 3.01 7.45
CA MET A 364 0.46 3.36 8.01
C MET A 364 1.04 4.46 7.14
N ALA A 365 1.56 5.53 7.74
CA ALA A 365 2.16 6.63 7.00
C ALA A 365 3.29 7.28 7.79
N VAL A 366 4.18 7.96 7.09
CA VAL A 366 5.25 8.74 7.69
C VAL A 366 5.30 10.14 7.08
N GLY A 367 5.74 11.12 7.87
CA GLY A 367 5.96 12.48 7.41
C GLY A 367 7.13 13.14 8.13
N LEU A 368 7.68 14.16 7.49
CA LEU A 368 8.79 14.95 8.01
C LEU A 368 8.32 16.39 8.22
N ARG A 369 8.63 16.94 9.39
CA ARG A 369 8.51 18.37 9.67
C ARG A 369 9.74 19.11 9.12
N ALA A 370 9.63 20.43 8.98
CA ALA A 370 10.72 21.27 8.45
C ALA A 370 12.01 21.22 9.30
N ASP A 371 11.88 20.90 10.60
CA ASP A 371 13.00 20.73 11.54
C ASP A 371 13.62 19.31 11.51
N GLY A 372 13.16 18.43 10.61
CA GLY A 372 13.65 17.06 10.49
C GLY A 372 13.04 16.07 11.49
N GLU A 373 12.07 16.48 12.30
CA GLU A 373 11.31 15.56 13.16
C GLU A 373 10.48 14.58 12.30
N LEU A 374 10.65 13.28 12.55
CA LEU A 374 9.89 12.22 11.91
C LEU A 374 8.58 12.00 12.66
N ILE A 375 7.48 11.97 11.92
CA ILE A 375 6.17 11.56 12.41
C ILE A 375 5.78 10.25 11.74
N ALA A 376 5.50 9.22 12.53
CA ALA A 376 4.83 8.01 12.06
C ALA A 376 3.38 8.00 12.56
N LEU A 377 2.45 7.75 11.64
CA LEU A 377 1.01 7.75 11.87
C LEU A 377 0.44 6.36 11.58
N ALA A 378 -0.05 5.70 12.61
CA ALA A 378 -0.82 4.46 12.51
C ALA A 378 -2.30 4.77 12.71
N VAL A 379 -3.08 4.59 11.64
CA VAL A 379 -4.53 4.81 11.62
C VAL A 379 -5.21 3.47 11.83
N ASP A 380 -5.89 3.29 12.95
CA ASP A 380 -6.70 2.09 13.15
C ASP A 380 -7.96 2.14 12.27
N GLY A 381 -8.45 0.96 11.89
CA GLY A 381 -9.51 0.81 10.90
C GLY A 381 -10.31 -0.46 11.08
N ARG A 382 -11.32 -0.67 10.21
CA ARG A 382 -12.20 -1.86 10.20
C ARG A 382 -13.03 -2.07 11.46
N ASN A 383 -13.10 -1.07 12.34
CA ASN A 383 -14.00 -1.05 13.47
C ASN A 383 -15.05 0.05 13.26
N ALA A 384 -16.26 -0.32 12.85
CA ALA A 384 -17.29 0.66 12.48
C ALA A 384 -17.57 1.67 13.61
N GLU A 385 -17.60 1.23 14.86
CA GLU A 385 -18.00 2.06 16.00
C GLU A 385 -16.88 2.94 16.58
N ARG A 386 -15.62 2.51 16.49
CA ARG A 386 -14.49 3.18 17.14
C ARG A 386 -13.46 3.76 16.19
N ALA A 387 -13.21 3.11 15.06
CA ALA A 387 -12.16 3.48 14.13
C ALA A 387 -12.44 2.86 12.75
N PRO A 388 -13.24 3.53 11.90
CA PRO A 388 -13.51 3.03 10.56
C PRO A 388 -12.25 2.99 9.70
N GLY A 389 -11.32 3.92 9.94
CA GLY A 389 -10.11 4.13 9.14
C GLY A 389 -10.13 5.49 8.47
N LEU A 390 -9.13 5.76 7.64
CA LEU A 390 -9.04 7.00 6.86
C LEU A 390 -8.77 6.71 5.38
N THR A 391 -9.18 7.66 4.55
CA THR A 391 -8.67 7.78 3.18
C THR A 391 -7.20 8.24 3.20
N LEU A 392 -6.48 8.09 2.10
CA LEU A 392 -5.16 8.68 1.89
C LEU A 392 -5.22 10.21 2.05
N ARG A 393 -6.23 10.89 1.49
CA ARG A 393 -6.43 12.33 1.73
C ARG A 393 -6.70 12.65 3.20
N GLY A 394 -7.48 11.85 3.92
CA GLY A 394 -7.68 12.02 5.36
C GLY A 394 -6.37 11.90 6.13
N THR A 395 -5.56 10.90 5.80
CA THR A 395 -4.23 10.67 6.36
C THR A 395 -3.29 11.85 6.08
N ALA A 396 -3.29 12.36 4.84
CA ALA A 396 -2.52 13.54 4.44
C ALA A 396 -2.91 14.80 5.24
N ARG A 397 -4.22 15.01 5.47
CA ARG A 397 -4.73 16.14 6.27
C ARG A 397 -4.23 16.07 7.71
N VAL A 398 -4.26 14.89 8.33
CA VAL A 398 -3.73 14.68 9.69
C VAL A 398 -2.22 14.96 9.72
N LEU A 399 -1.42 14.40 8.82
CA LEU A 399 0.03 14.63 8.79
C LEU A 399 0.37 16.12 8.59
N ARG A 400 -0.39 16.82 7.74
CA ARG A 400 -0.23 18.26 7.54
C ARG A 400 -0.54 19.06 8.81
N ALA A 401 -1.64 18.72 9.50
CA ALA A 401 -2.02 19.35 10.77
C ALA A 401 -0.99 19.09 11.88
N LEU A 402 -0.29 17.96 11.83
CA LEU A 402 0.86 17.66 12.70
C LEU A 402 2.15 18.41 12.30
N GLY A 403 2.09 19.25 11.26
CA GLY A 403 3.17 20.12 10.81
C GLY A 403 4.14 19.48 9.81
N CYS A 404 3.81 18.33 9.22
CA CYS A 404 4.64 17.73 8.18
C CYS A 404 4.62 18.58 6.90
N VAL A 405 5.80 18.77 6.31
CA VAL A 405 5.99 19.45 5.02
C VAL A 405 6.17 18.45 3.86
N SER A 406 6.54 17.22 4.17
CA SER A 406 6.55 16.08 3.25
C SER A 406 5.98 14.85 3.95
N ALA A 407 5.27 13.99 3.22
CA ALA A 407 4.68 12.78 3.77
C ALA A 407 4.44 11.73 2.67
N MET A 408 4.47 10.47 3.07
CA MET A 408 4.17 9.32 2.23
C MET A 408 3.37 8.27 2.99
N ASN A 409 2.59 7.50 2.25
CA ASN A 409 1.92 6.31 2.76
C ASN A 409 2.90 5.12 2.81
N LEU A 410 2.60 4.14 3.67
CA LEU A 410 3.26 2.84 3.80
C LEU A 410 2.21 1.72 3.67
N ASP A 411 2.61 0.45 3.80
CA ASP A 411 1.63 -0.62 3.74
C ASP A 411 0.68 -0.59 4.94
N GLY A 412 -0.61 -0.57 4.64
CA GLY A 412 -1.70 -0.38 5.58
C GLY A 412 -2.53 -1.65 5.76
N GLY A 413 -3.84 -1.49 5.93
CA GLY A 413 -4.74 -2.63 6.10
C GLY A 413 -4.34 -3.51 7.28
N SER A 414 -4.36 -4.83 7.08
CA SER A 414 -3.96 -5.80 8.12
C SER A 414 -2.46 -5.81 8.41
N SER A 415 -1.63 -5.22 7.54
CA SER A 415 -0.19 -5.12 7.73
C SER A 415 0.18 -4.00 8.70
N LYS A 416 -0.67 -2.99 8.86
CA LYS A 416 -0.41 -1.85 9.75
C LYS A 416 -0.15 -2.34 11.18
N ARG A 417 1.05 -2.10 11.67
CA ARG A 417 1.41 -2.32 13.07
C ARG A 417 2.26 -1.19 13.62
N MET A 418 2.05 -0.81 14.88
CA MET A 418 2.92 0.10 15.62
C MET A 418 3.25 -0.45 17.01
N LEU A 419 4.54 -0.45 17.33
CA LEU A 419 5.08 -0.74 18.65
C LEU A 419 5.78 0.50 19.20
N VAL A 420 5.55 0.79 20.48
CA VAL A 420 6.22 1.87 21.21
C VAL A 420 6.65 1.33 22.57
N ALA A 421 7.92 1.50 22.93
CA ALA A 421 8.50 1.02 24.18
C ALA A 421 8.14 -0.44 24.50
N GLY A 422 8.31 -1.33 23.50
CA GLY A 422 8.08 -2.77 23.63
C GLY A 422 6.61 -3.21 23.72
N ARG A 423 5.65 -2.33 23.42
CA ARG A 423 4.21 -2.61 23.47
C ARG A 423 3.50 -2.25 22.17
N GLY A 424 2.56 -3.09 21.75
CA GLY A 424 1.62 -2.75 20.67
C GLY A 424 0.64 -1.68 21.14
N VAL A 425 0.44 -0.66 20.31
CA VAL A 425 -0.44 0.48 20.62
C VAL A 425 -1.70 0.52 19.74
N ASP A 426 -1.78 -0.36 18.75
CA ASP A 426 -2.93 -0.51 17.87
C ASP A 426 -4.16 -1.04 18.61
N LEU A 427 -5.36 -0.73 18.10
CA LEU A 427 -6.57 -1.40 18.56
C LEU A 427 -6.53 -2.91 18.26
N PRO A 428 -6.92 -3.78 19.21
CA PRO A 428 -7.02 -5.23 18.96
C PRO A 428 -7.99 -5.60 17.83
N SER A 429 -8.95 -4.72 17.53
CA SER A 429 -10.00 -4.91 16.53
C SER A 429 -9.60 -4.50 15.10
N THR A 430 -8.37 -4.05 14.88
CA THR A 430 -7.87 -3.56 13.59
C THR A 430 -7.10 -4.59 12.78
#